data_AF-A0A2N9FH93-F1
#
_entry.id   AF-A0A2N9FH93-F1
#
_cell.length_a   1.000
_cell.length_b   1.000
_cell.length_c   1.000
_cell.angle_alpha   90.00
_cell.angle_beta   90.00
_cell.angle_gamma   90.00
#
_symmetry.space_group_name_H-M   'P 1'
#
loop_
_entity.id
_entity.type
_entity.pdbx_description
1 polymer ?
#
loop_
_entity_poly.entity_id
_entity_poly.type
_entity_poly.pdbx_seq_one_letter_code
_entity_poly.pdbx_strand_id
1 'polypeptide(L)'
;MSWNIIFLVLTLYFCSFVNSSDNFATDSLDASLQDFAFKTLIHRRPHTGALYKAVLPANLSSIEVSIVRLRSKRLWNRGANFSSIHIPSRTMSVPHVKRLAIVYQNLGNWSSHYYGVPGYSLITPVVGFMVFDASNNVSAKSIRKLNLNTTGKPILIHFPNLTLPEGMISKKRCVAFNGNGTFYLSEMSLPGICSSGDQGHFSVAIPVESKQKRRWYLWVVGGFVLGIPGIVLMGYAGMVSVRILKTKKIQVMERQSDEDLILESRWVGSSKMPSAAVTRTQPVLENEGVP
;
A
#
# COMPACT_ATOMS: atom_id res chain seq x y z
N MET A 1 18.27 22.76 22.13
CA MET A 1 17.47 22.74 20.88
C MET A 1 17.61 21.44 20.07
N SER A 2 18.66 20.62 20.27
CA SER A 2 18.91 19.40 19.46
C SER A 2 18.05 18.19 19.82
N TRP A 3 17.64 18.02 21.09
CA TRP A 3 16.93 16.81 21.54
C TRP A 3 15.48 16.72 21.03
N ASN A 4 14.80 17.87 20.93
CA ASN A 4 13.44 17.93 20.42
C ASN A 4 13.35 17.57 18.93
N ILE A 5 14.39 17.90 18.16
CA ILE A 5 14.46 17.56 16.73
C ILE A 5 14.61 16.04 16.54
N ILE A 6 15.39 15.39 17.40
CA ILE A 6 15.59 13.93 17.38
C ILE A 6 14.27 13.20 17.71
N PHE A 7 13.51 13.67 18.69
CA PHE A 7 12.20 13.11 19.04
C PHE A 7 11.16 13.29 17.93
N LEU A 8 11.20 14.43 17.22
CA LEU A 8 10.26 14.76 16.13
C LEU A 8 10.52 13.92 14.87
N VAL A 9 11.79 13.61 14.59
CA VAL A 9 12.17 12.68 13.51
C VAL A 9 11.79 11.23 13.88
N LEU A 10 11.88 10.85 15.15
CA LEU A 10 11.49 9.52 15.63
C LEU A 10 9.97 9.30 15.57
N THR A 11 9.16 10.31 15.93
CA THR A 11 7.69 10.21 15.87
C THR A 11 7.17 10.20 14.43
N LEU A 12 7.80 10.93 13.50
CA LEU A 12 7.47 10.85 12.07
C LEU A 12 7.82 9.47 11.46
N TYR A 13 8.81 8.75 12.00
CA TYR A 13 9.17 7.41 11.55
C TYR A 13 8.15 6.33 11.99
N PHE A 14 7.45 6.54 13.11
CA PHE A 14 6.47 5.60 13.64
C PHE A 14 5.03 5.78 13.09
N CYS A 15 4.73 6.87 12.37
CA CYS A 15 3.40 7.10 11.77
C CYS A 15 3.17 6.41 10.41
N SER A 16 3.96 5.40 10.08
CA SER A 16 3.82 4.69 8.81
C SER A 16 2.62 3.73 8.82
N PHE A 17 1.57 4.13 8.09
CA PHE A 17 0.47 3.32 7.55
C PHE A 17 -0.61 2.82 8.50
N VAL A 18 -1.59 3.69 8.77
CA VAL A 18 -2.98 3.25 8.92
C VAL A 18 -3.64 3.35 7.53
N ASN A 19 -3.63 2.26 6.76
CA ASN A 19 -4.47 2.14 5.57
C ASN A 19 -5.90 1.80 6.04
N SER A 20 -6.79 2.77 5.94
CA SER A 20 -8.23 2.57 6.17
C SER A 20 -9.02 3.43 5.18
N SER A 21 -9.38 2.86 4.01
CA SER A 21 -10.40 3.44 3.12
C SER A 21 -10.87 2.55 1.96
N ASP A 22 -10.84 1.21 2.06
CA ASP A 22 -11.24 0.37 0.89
C ASP A 22 -12.75 0.03 0.88
N ASN A 23 -13.39 -0.10 2.05
CA ASN A 23 -14.75 -0.62 2.16
C ASN A 23 -15.85 0.31 1.60
N PHE A 24 -15.69 1.63 1.70
CA PHE A 24 -16.69 2.59 1.20
C PHE A 24 -16.65 2.73 -0.33
N ALA A 25 -15.52 2.42 -0.97
CA ALA A 25 -15.34 2.55 -2.41
C ALA A 25 -15.99 1.39 -3.18
N THR A 26 -15.96 0.17 -2.65
CA THR A 26 -16.57 -1.01 -3.29
C THR A 26 -18.09 -0.95 -3.27
N ASP A 27 -18.69 -0.61 -2.12
CA ASP A 27 -20.14 -0.53 -1.97
C ASP A 27 -20.75 0.59 -2.83
N SER A 28 -20.05 1.72 -2.96
CA SER A 28 -20.46 2.82 -3.83
C SER A 28 -20.33 2.46 -5.31
N LEU A 29 -19.27 1.74 -5.71
CA LEU A 29 -19.12 1.22 -7.06
C LEU A 29 -20.25 0.25 -7.40
N ASP A 30 -20.53 -0.73 -6.54
CA ASP A 30 -21.59 -1.72 -6.75
C ASP A 30 -22.96 -1.08 -6.94
N ALA A 31 -23.31 -0.09 -6.12
CA ALA A 31 -24.55 0.66 -6.25
C ALA A 31 -24.64 1.40 -7.60
N SER A 32 -23.53 1.97 -8.07
CA SER A 32 -23.49 2.67 -9.37
C SER A 32 -23.63 1.69 -10.55
N LEU A 33 -22.91 0.56 -10.52
CA LEU A 33 -22.98 -0.47 -11.55
C LEU A 33 -24.38 -1.11 -11.58
N GLN A 34 -24.99 -1.30 -10.41
CA GLN A 34 -26.37 -1.74 -10.27
C GLN A 34 -27.33 -0.78 -10.96
N ASP A 35 -27.22 0.53 -10.74
CA ASP A 35 -28.10 1.52 -11.39
C ASP A 35 -28.01 1.45 -12.92
N PHE A 36 -26.80 1.37 -13.48
CA PHE A 36 -26.61 1.19 -14.93
C PHE A 36 -27.22 -0.12 -15.43
N ALA A 37 -27.05 -1.22 -14.69
CA ALA A 37 -27.63 -2.51 -15.02
C ALA A 37 -29.16 -2.43 -15.09
N PHE A 38 -29.81 -1.87 -14.07
CA PHE A 38 -31.27 -1.78 -14.02
C PHE A 38 -31.86 -0.81 -15.04
N LYS A 39 -31.18 0.31 -15.34
CA LYS A 39 -31.58 1.20 -16.45
C LYS A 39 -31.73 0.44 -17.76
N THR A 40 -30.93 -0.59 -18.02
CA THR A 40 -31.03 -1.36 -19.27
C THR A 40 -32.32 -2.18 -19.40
N LEU A 41 -32.89 -2.63 -18.28
CA LEU A 41 -34.19 -3.32 -18.27
C LEU A 41 -35.38 -2.38 -18.48
N ILE A 42 -35.22 -1.09 -18.19
CA ILE A 42 -36.27 -0.08 -18.42
C ILE A 42 -36.33 0.26 -19.92
N HIS A 43 -35.17 0.43 -20.56
CA HIS A 43 -35.07 0.83 -21.97
C HIS A 43 -35.42 -0.30 -22.94
N ARG A 44 -35.31 -1.56 -22.52
CA ARG A 44 -35.58 -2.74 -23.36
C ARG A 44 -36.76 -3.51 -22.80
N ARG A 45 -37.79 -3.84 -23.60
CA ARG A 45 -38.85 -4.78 -23.18
C ARG A 45 -38.22 -6.14 -22.83
N PRO A 46 -38.03 -6.51 -21.56
CA PRO A 46 -37.07 -7.54 -21.23
C PRO A 46 -37.69 -8.93 -21.35
N HIS A 47 -37.10 -9.76 -22.23
CA HIS A 47 -37.45 -11.17 -22.33
C HIS A 47 -36.94 -11.92 -21.10
N THR A 48 -37.73 -12.86 -20.60
CA THR A 48 -37.35 -13.62 -19.40
C THR A 48 -36.15 -14.51 -19.74
N GLY A 49 -35.04 -14.33 -19.02
CA GLY A 49 -33.84 -15.13 -19.18
C GLY A 49 -32.89 -14.70 -20.28
N ALA A 50 -33.14 -13.59 -20.95
CA ALA A 50 -32.17 -12.97 -21.84
C ALA A 50 -31.15 -12.15 -21.04
N LEU A 51 -29.88 -12.24 -21.41
CA LEU A 51 -28.79 -11.48 -20.82
C LEU A 51 -28.65 -10.15 -21.56
N TYR A 52 -28.68 -9.04 -20.83
CA TYR A 52 -28.53 -7.69 -21.38
C TYR A 52 -27.26 -7.05 -20.84
N LYS A 53 -26.38 -6.59 -21.73
CA LYS A 53 -25.19 -5.83 -21.35
C LYS A 53 -25.55 -4.38 -21.03
N ALA A 54 -24.99 -3.86 -19.95
CA ALA A 54 -25.18 -2.47 -19.53
C ALA A 54 -24.34 -1.51 -20.37
N VAL A 55 -24.89 -0.33 -20.65
CA VAL A 55 -24.13 0.77 -21.26
C VAL A 55 -23.52 1.57 -20.13
N LEU A 56 -22.19 1.55 -20.04
CA LEU A 56 -21.41 2.22 -19.01
C LEU A 56 -20.76 3.50 -19.56
N PRO A 57 -20.49 4.50 -18.70
CA PRO A 57 -19.73 5.68 -19.10
C PRO A 57 -18.29 5.32 -19.47
N ALA A 58 -17.61 6.19 -20.24
CA ALA A 58 -16.26 5.95 -20.74
C ALA A 58 -15.25 5.58 -19.63
N ASN A 59 -15.41 6.19 -18.45
CA ASN A 59 -14.55 5.94 -17.28
C ASN A 59 -14.62 4.50 -16.75
N LEU A 60 -15.71 3.77 -17.04
CA LEU A 60 -15.94 2.38 -16.62
C LEU A 60 -15.96 1.42 -17.80
N SER A 61 -15.44 1.83 -18.97
CA SER A 61 -15.51 1.06 -20.23
C SER A 61 -14.86 -0.32 -20.18
N SER A 62 -13.87 -0.53 -19.32
CA SER A 62 -13.21 -1.83 -19.14
C SER A 62 -13.92 -2.75 -18.14
N ILE A 63 -14.97 -2.28 -17.48
CA ILE A 63 -15.82 -3.09 -16.61
C ILE A 63 -16.96 -3.64 -17.48
N GLU A 64 -17.26 -4.91 -17.36
CA GLU A 64 -18.42 -5.50 -18.01
C GLU A 64 -19.52 -5.73 -16.98
N VAL A 65 -20.69 -5.11 -17.21
CA VAL A 65 -21.87 -5.32 -16.38
C VAL A 65 -22.99 -5.86 -17.25
N SER A 66 -23.67 -6.89 -16.77
CA SER A 66 -24.81 -7.49 -17.45
C SER A 66 -25.92 -7.79 -16.47
N ILE A 67 -27.16 -7.82 -16.95
CA ILE A 67 -28.34 -8.12 -16.14
C ILE A 67 -29.23 -9.15 -16.83
N VAL A 68 -29.77 -10.06 -16.03
CA VAL A 68 -30.74 -11.07 -16.48
C VAL A 68 -31.94 -11.09 -15.56
N ARG A 69 -33.15 -11.00 -16.12
CA ARG A 69 -34.41 -11.13 -15.37
C ARG A 69 -34.97 -12.53 -15.49
N LEU A 70 -35.18 -13.21 -14.36
CA LEU A 70 -35.66 -14.59 -14.30
C LEU A 70 -36.93 -14.72 -13.46
N ARG A 71 -37.78 -15.69 -13.79
CA ARG A 71 -38.84 -16.16 -12.88
C ARG A 71 -38.22 -17.12 -11.87
N SER A 72 -38.62 -17.03 -10.61
CA SER A 72 -38.11 -17.91 -9.55
C SER A 72 -38.37 -19.39 -9.83
N LYS A 73 -39.50 -19.72 -10.47
CA LYS A 73 -39.80 -21.08 -10.94
C LYS A 73 -38.78 -21.60 -11.97
N ARG A 74 -38.22 -20.73 -12.83
CA ARG A 74 -37.19 -21.11 -13.81
C ARG A 74 -35.86 -21.39 -13.11
N LEU A 75 -35.47 -20.53 -12.17
CA LEU A 75 -34.27 -20.72 -11.35
C LEU A 75 -34.36 -22.03 -10.54
N TRP A 76 -35.52 -22.33 -9.95
CA TRP A 76 -35.76 -23.59 -9.26
C TRP A 76 -35.66 -24.81 -10.18
N ASN A 77 -36.30 -24.77 -11.35
CA ASN A 77 -36.35 -25.95 -12.23
C ASN A 77 -35.04 -26.21 -12.99
N ARG A 78 -34.34 -25.17 -13.44
CA ARG A 78 -33.19 -25.28 -14.36
C ARG A 78 -31.92 -24.61 -13.87
N GLY A 79 -31.97 -23.85 -12.79
CA GLY A 79 -30.86 -22.99 -12.39
C GLY A 79 -30.69 -21.80 -13.34
N ALA A 80 -29.49 -21.24 -13.36
CA ALA A 80 -29.10 -20.19 -14.29
C ALA A 80 -27.65 -20.40 -14.72
N ASN A 81 -27.37 -20.21 -16.00
CA ASN A 81 -26.02 -20.27 -16.55
C ASN A 81 -25.83 -19.07 -17.47
N PHE A 82 -24.93 -18.17 -17.09
CA PHE A 82 -24.63 -16.96 -17.87
C PHE A 82 -23.21 -16.48 -17.53
N SER A 83 -22.53 -15.91 -18.52
CA SER A 83 -21.16 -15.38 -18.40
C SER A 83 -20.21 -16.40 -17.76
N SER A 84 -19.64 -16.09 -16.60
CA SER A 84 -18.74 -16.97 -15.84
C SER A 84 -19.41 -17.72 -14.69
N ILE A 85 -20.74 -17.72 -14.58
CA ILE A 85 -21.44 -18.19 -13.38
C ILE A 85 -22.48 -19.26 -13.72
N HIS A 86 -22.44 -20.33 -12.94
CA HIS A 86 -23.41 -21.41 -12.96
C HIS A 86 -24.09 -21.54 -11.59
N ILE A 87 -25.37 -21.16 -11.54
CA ILE A 87 -26.24 -21.34 -10.38
C ILE A 87 -27.01 -22.66 -10.57
N PRO A 88 -26.91 -23.61 -9.62
CA PRO A 88 -27.53 -24.92 -9.78
C PRO A 88 -29.07 -24.84 -9.76
N SER A 89 -29.71 -25.84 -10.34
CA SER A 89 -31.15 -26.09 -10.14
C SER A 89 -31.45 -26.29 -8.65
N ARG A 90 -32.72 -26.13 -8.26
CA ARG A 90 -33.20 -26.15 -6.87
C ARG A 90 -32.72 -24.97 -6.03
N THR A 91 -32.30 -23.89 -6.68
CA THR A 91 -31.98 -22.63 -6.00
C THR A 91 -33.23 -21.77 -5.80
N MET A 92 -33.43 -21.25 -4.60
CA MET A 92 -34.52 -20.36 -4.22
C MET A 92 -34.00 -19.01 -3.74
N SER A 93 -34.74 -17.93 -3.97
CA SER A 93 -34.46 -16.64 -3.35
C SER A 93 -35.01 -16.59 -1.93
N VAL A 94 -34.31 -15.88 -1.05
CA VAL A 94 -34.73 -15.58 0.31
C VAL A 94 -34.71 -14.05 0.50
N PRO A 95 -35.85 -13.39 0.71
CA PRO A 95 -37.22 -13.94 0.67
C PRO A 95 -37.65 -14.43 -0.73
N HIS A 96 -38.72 -15.22 -0.78
CA HIS A 96 -39.28 -15.69 -2.04
C HIS A 96 -39.93 -14.53 -2.82
N VAL A 97 -39.57 -14.38 -4.10
CA VAL A 97 -40.15 -13.38 -5.01
C VAL A 97 -40.67 -14.05 -6.28
N LYS A 98 -41.56 -13.39 -7.04
CA LYS A 98 -42.08 -13.95 -8.31
C LYS A 98 -41.03 -13.89 -9.42
N ARG A 99 -40.29 -12.78 -9.46
CA ARG A 99 -39.22 -12.52 -10.44
C ARG A 99 -38.05 -11.89 -9.73
N LEU A 100 -36.86 -12.30 -10.13
CA LEU A 100 -35.60 -11.77 -9.64
C LEU A 100 -34.77 -11.28 -10.83
N ALA A 101 -33.90 -10.31 -10.56
CA ALA A 101 -32.85 -9.89 -11.46
C ALA A 101 -31.51 -10.32 -10.88
N ILE A 102 -30.64 -10.83 -11.74
CA ILE A 102 -29.26 -11.12 -11.39
C ILE A 102 -28.38 -10.15 -12.15
N VAL A 103 -27.60 -9.36 -11.41
CA VAL A 103 -26.61 -8.46 -11.96
C VAL A 103 -25.27 -9.18 -11.91
N TYR A 104 -24.64 -9.31 -13.07
CA TYR A 104 -23.29 -9.81 -13.26
C TYR A 104 -22.34 -8.64 -13.44
N GLN A 105 -21.17 -8.74 -12.83
CA GLN A 105 -20.09 -7.76 -12.94
C GLN A 105 -18.77 -8.48 -13.20
N ASN A 106 -17.94 -7.88 -14.04
CA ASN A 106 -16.56 -8.27 -14.27
C ASN A 106 -15.72 -7.00 -14.29
N LEU A 107 -14.88 -6.81 -13.28
CA LEU A 107 -14.12 -5.57 -13.08
C LEU A 107 -12.91 -5.44 -14.02
N GLY A 108 -12.53 -6.52 -14.71
CA GLY A 108 -11.39 -6.48 -15.64
C GLY A 108 -10.13 -5.95 -14.95
N ASN A 109 -9.49 -4.95 -15.56
CA ASN A 109 -8.25 -4.35 -15.06
C ASN A 109 -8.42 -3.54 -13.77
N TRP A 110 -9.65 -3.18 -13.38
CA TRP A 110 -9.91 -2.45 -12.13
C TRP A 110 -9.90 -3.34 -10.90
N SER A 111 -9.79 -4.65 -11.08
CA SER A 111 -9.86 -5.63 -10.00
C SER A 111 -8.85 -5.36 -8.88
N SER A 112 -7.59 -5.13 -9.22
CA SER A 112 -6.54 -4.84 -8.24
C SER A 112 -6.62 -3.44 -7.62
N HIS A 113 -7.41 -2.55 -8.21
CA HIS A 113 -7.64 -1.21 -7.65
C HIS A 113 -8.67 -1.25 -6.51
N TYR A 114 -9.70 -2.08 -6.65
CA TYR A 114 -10.78 -2.19 -5.67
C TYR A 114 -10.62 -3.37 -4.69
N TYR A 115 -9.86 -4.40 -5.06
CA TYR A 115 -9.71 -5.61 -4.26
C TYR A 115 -8.23 -5.95 -4.02
N GLY A 116 -7.84 -5.95 -2.75
CA GLY A 116 -6.53 -6.36 -2.27
C GLY A 116 -6.61 -7.61 -1.41
N VAL A 117 -5.65 -8.53 -1.59
CA VAL A 117 -5.55 -9.75 -0.77
C VAL A 117 -4.13 -9.82 -0.19
N PRO A 118 -3.92 -9.45 1.09
CA PRO A 118 -2.59 -9.46 1.70
C PRO A 118 -1.90 -10.83 1.58
N GLY A 119 -0.67 -10.83 1.05
CA GLY A 119 0.11 -12.06 0.83
C GLY A 119 -0.22 -12.82 -0.45
N TYR A 120 -1.20 -12.36 -1.24
CA TYR A 120 -1.60 -12.97 -2.50
C TYR A 120 -1.69 -11.93 -3.63
N SER A 121 -1.47 -12.36 -4.87
CA SER A 121 -1.71 -11.55 -6.07
C SER A 121 -2.83 -12.16 -6.89
N LEU A 122 -3.78 -11.32 -7.30
CA LEU A 122 -4.87 -11.70 -8.18
C LEU A 122 -4.32 -12.01 -9.57
N ILE A 123 -4.66 -13.19 -10.12
CA ILE A 123 -4.28 -13.58 -11.49
C ILE A 123 -5.46 -13.55 -12.46
N THR A 124 -6.68 -13.37 -11.94
CA THR A 124 -7.90 -13.18 -12.73
C THR A 124 -8.58 -11.88 -12.36
N PRO A 125 -9.41 -11.32 -13.27
CA PRO A 125 -10.29 -10.24 -12.87
C PRO A 125 -11.29 -10.72 -11.80
N VAL A 126 -11.72 -9.80 -10.96
CA VAL A 126 -12.78 -10.01 -9.98
C VAL A 126 -14.11 -10.02 -10.73
N VAL A 127 -14.80 -11.15 -10.64
CA VAL A 127 -16.14 -11.34 -11.19
C VAL A 127 -17.12 -11.49 -10.05
N GLY A 128 -18.28 -10.87 -10.16
CA GLY A 128 -19.27 -10.87 -9.10
C GLY A 128 -20.68 -11.01 -9.63
N PHE A 129 -21.57 -11.44 -8.76
CA PHE A 129 -22.98 -11.34 -9.01
C PHE A 129 -23.78 -11.06 -7.76
N MET A 130 -24.91 -10.40 -7.97
CA MET A 130 -25.87 -10.07 -6.92
C MET A 130 -27.28 -10.28 -7.44
N VAL A 131 -28.17 -10.69 -6.54
CA VAL A 131 -29.57 -10.98 -6.83
C VAL A 131 -30.48 -9.97 -6.16
N PHE A 132 -31.51 -9.58 -6.88
CA PHE A 132 -32.43 -8.51 -6.49
C PHE A 132 -33.87 -8.87 -6.84
N ASP A 133 -34.83 -8.28 -6.12
CA ASP A 133 -36.24 -8.37 -6.47
C ASP A 133 -36.53 -7.60 -7.76
N ALA A 134 -37.20 -8.26 -8.70
CA ALA A 134 -37.63 -7.69 -9.98
C ALA A 134 -39.11 -8.03 -10.27
N SER A 135 -39.92 -8.21 -9.22
CA SER A 135 -41.34 -8.56 -9.33
C SER A 135 -42.18 -7.38 -9.84
N ASN A 136 -41.86 -6.15 -9.42
CA ASN A 136 -42.54 -4.92 -9.82
C ASN A 136 -41.76 -4.18 -10.93
N ASN A 137 -42.41 -3.21 -11.59
CA ASN A 137 -41.73 -2.36 -12.57
C ASN A 137 -40.60 -1.61 -11.87
N VAL A 138 -39.38 -1.92 -12.30
CA VAL A 138 -38.15 -1.60 -11.60
C VAL A 138 -37.85 -0.11 -11.74
N SER A 139 -38.22 0.69 -10.74
CA SER A 139 -37.60 1.99 -10.48
C SER A 139 -36.37 1.76 -9.59
N ALA A 140 -35.22 2.32 -9.97
CA ALA A 140 -33.93 2.10 -9.30
C ALA A 140 -33.92 2.49 -7.80
N LYS A 141 -34.89 3.29 -7.34
CA LYS A 141 -34.88 3.88 -5.99
C LYS A 141 -35.23 2.93 -4.84
N SER A 142 -35.73 1.71 -5.09
CA SER A 142 -36.04 0.76 -3.99
C SER A 142 -35.83 -0.71 -4.38
N ILE A 143 -34.65 -1.04 -4.90
CA ILE A 143 -34.34 -2.42 -5.29
C ILE A 143 -33.81 -3.20 -4.09
N ARG A 144 -34.60 -4.17 -3.62
CA ARG A 144 -34.23 -5.03 -2.50
C ARG A 144 -33.26 -6.12 -2.95
N LYS A 145 -32.07 -6.18 -2.32
CA LYS A 145 -31.13 -7.31 -2.45
C LYS A 145 -31.74 -8.56 -1.84
N LEU A 146 -31.59 -9.69 -2.53
CA LEU A 146 -32.09 -11.00 -2.12
C LEU A 146 -30.91 -11.93 -1.88
N ASN A 147 -31.07 -12.90 -0.98
CA ASN A 147 -30.12 -14.00 -0.83
C ASN A 147 -30.58 -15.22 -1.63
N LEU A 148 -29.66 -16.14 -1.89
CA LEU A 148 -29.96 -17.42 -2.52
C LEU A 148 -29.80 -18.55 -1.51
N ASN A 149 -30.68 -19.54 -1.59
CA ASN A 149 -30.52 -20.82 -0.94
C ASN A 149 -30.44 -21.90 -2.01
N THR A 150 -29.29 -22.57 -2.12
CA THR A 150 -28.98 -23.54 -3.16
C THR A 150 -29.20 -25.00 -2.74
N THR A 151 -29.83 -25.25 -1.58
CA THR A 151 -30.13 -26.61 -1.08
C THR A 151 -28.91 -27.54 -1.05
N GLY A 152 -27.75 -26.99 -0.65
CA GLY A 152 -26.50 -27.75 -0.48
C GLY A 152 -25.65 -27.92 -1.76
N LYS A 153 -26.12 -27.48 -2.93
CA LYS A 153 -25.30 -27.48 -4.16
C LYS A 153 -24.53 -26.16 -4.28
N PRO A 154 -23.22 -26.15 -4.54
CA PRO A 154 -22.47 -24.91 -4.69
C PRO A 154 -22.80 -24.20 -6.02
N ILE A 155 -22.68 -22.89 -6.00
CA ILE A 155 -22.60 -22.03 -7.18
C ILE A 155 -21.18 -22.13 -7.73
N LEU A 156 -21.06 -22.34 -9.04
CA LEU A 156 -19.76 -22.49 -9.69
C LEU A 156 -19.40 -21.20 -10.44
N ILE A 157 -18.17 -20.75 -10.26
CA ILE A 157 -17.59 -19.58 -10.93
C ILE A 157 -16.44 -20.08 -11.82
N HIS A 158 -16.59 -19.86 -13.12
CA HIS A 158 -15.67 -20.32 -14.16
C HIS A 158 -14.73 -19.21 -14.62
N PHE A 159 -13.44 -19.49 -14.62
CA PHE A 159 -12.39 -18.59 -15.10
C PHE A 159 -11.67 -19.23 -16.30
N PRO A 160 -12.23 -19.13 -17.52
CA PRO A 160 -11.75 -19.89 -18.69
C PRO A 160 -10.37 -19.45 -19.19
N ASN A 161 -9.98 -18.19 -18.96
CA ASN A 161 -8.72 -17.62 -19.43
C ASN A 161 -7.51 -17.96 -18.52
N LEU A 162 -7.67 -18.91 -17.59
CA LEU A 162 -6.59 -19.36 -16.74
C LEU A 162 -5.74 -20.40 -17.46
N THR A 163 -4.62 -19.98 -18.04
CA THR A 163 -3.59 -20.92 -18.48
C THR A 163 -2.91 -21.53 -17.26
N LEU A 164 -3.02 -22.85 -17.13
CA LEU A 164 -2.53 -23.60 -15.98
C LEU A 164 -1.28 -24.38 -16.39
N PRO A 165 -0.06 -23.91 -16.07
CA PRO A 165 1.09 -24.79 -16.11
C PRO A 165 0.89 -25.90 -15.06
N GLU A 166 1.05 -27.16 -15.50
CA GLU A 166 0.96 -28.34 -14.65
C GLU A 166 1.88 -28.20 -13.42
N GLY A 167 1.35 -28.54 -12.24
CA GLY A 167 2.08 -28.43 -10.96
C GLY A 167 1.84 -27.16 -10.15
N MET A 168 1.19 -26.12 -10.69
CA MET A 168 0.86 -24.89 -9.93
C MET A 168 -0.60 -24.80 -9.45
N ILE A 169 -1.42 -25.82 -9.72
CA ILE A 169 -2.83 -25.86 -9.32
C ILE A 169 -2.97 -25.75 -7.78
N SER A 170 -2.13 -26.47 -7.03
CA SER A 170 -2.14 -26.47 -5.56
C SER A 170 -1.73 -25.13 -4.93
N LYS A 171 -1.01 -24.28 -5.66
CA LYS A 171 -0.63 -22.93 -5.20
C LYS A 171 -1.72 -21.89 -5.47
N LYS A 172 -2.63 -22.14 -6.40
CA LYS A 172 -3.71 -21.21 -6.74
C LYS A 172 -4.87 -21.40 -5.76
N ARG A 173 -5.42 -20.29 -5.26
CA ARG A 173 -6.55 -20.28 -4.34
C ARG A 173 -7.68 -19.47 -4.96
N CYS A 174 -8.89 -19.96 -4.80
CA CYS A 174 -10.09 -19.17 -5.03
C CYS A 174 -10.23 -18.14 -3.90
N VAL A 175 -10.65 -16.94 -4.25
CA VAL A 175 -10.89 -15.85 -3.32
C VAL A 175 -12.35 -15.47 -3.43
N ALA A 176 -13.06 -15.45 -2.31
CA ALA A 176 -14.41 -14.91 -2.19
C ALA A 176 -14.35 -13.66 -1.31
N PHE A 177 -14.90 -12.55 -1.80
CA PHE A 177 -14.96 -11.28 -1.06
C PHE A 177 -16.34 -11.09 -0.46
N ASN A 178 -16.37 -10.75 0.82
CA ASN A 178 -17.57 -10.38 1.55
C ASN A 178 -17.85 -8.88 1.42
N GLY A 179 -19.11 -8.48 1.63
CA GLY A 179 -19.51 -7.07 1.66
C GLY A 179 -18.91 -6.25 2.82
N ASN A 180 -18.25 -6.88 3.80
CA ASN A 180 -17.54 -6.17 4.88
C ASN A 180 -16.04 -5.96 4.56
N GLY A 181 -15.61 -6.25 3.33
CA GLY A 181 -14.21 -6.16 2.89
C GLY A 181 -13.32 -7.33 3.32
N THR A 182 -13.85 -8.30 4.08
CA THR A 182 -13.11 -9.53 4.38
C THR A 182 -13.11 -10.46 3.17
N PHE A 183 -12.13 -11.35 3.09
CA PHE A 183 -12.04 -12.35 2.03
C PHE A 183 -11.79 -13.73 2.62
N TYR A 184 -12.21 -14.76 1.89
CA TYR A 184 -11.92 -16.15 2.21
C TYR A 184 -11.18 -16.81 1.07
N LEU A 185 -10.19 -17.62 1.43
CA LEU A 185 -9.45 -18.44 0.51
C LEU A 185 -9.99 -19.86 0.54
N SER A 186 -10.26 -20.41 -0.63
CA SER A 186 -10.71 -21.80 -0.79
C SER A 186 -9.92 -22.51 -1.87
N GLU A 187 -9.97 -23.84 -1.84
CA GLU A 187 -9.41 -24.67 -2.90
C GLU A 187 -10.29 -24.65 -4.13
N MET A 188 -9.64 -24.77 -5.29
CA MET A 188 -10.35 -24.97 -6.54
C MET A 188 -10.97 -26.36 -6.56
N SER A 189 -12.23 -26.45 -6.97
CA SER A 189 -12.86 -27.76 -7.20
C SER A 189 -12.32 -28.43 -8.45
N LEU A 190 -12.08 -27.63 -9.49
CA LEU A 190 -11.49 -28.02 -10.76
C LEU A 190 -10.60 -26.86 -11.27
N PRO A 191 -9.68 -27.12 -12.20
CA PRO A 191 -8.81 -26.07 -12.72
C PRO A 191 -9.63 -24.90 -13.29
N GLY A 192 -9.48 -23.72 -12.68
CA GLY A 192 -10.21 -22.51 -13.06
C GLY A 192 -11.69 -22.48 -12.65
N ILE A 193 -12.12 -23.35 -11.72
CA ILE A 193 -13.48 -23.35 -11.19
C ILE A 193 -13.45 -23.15 -9.67
N CYS A 194 -14.15 -22.11 -9.22
CA CYS A 194 -14.36 -21.80 -7.82
C CYS A 194 -15.78 -22.15 -7.39
N SER A 195 -15.93 -22.67 -6.17
CA SER A 195 -17.22 -23.03 -5.59
C SER A 195 -17.59 -22.06 -4.48
N SER A 196 -18.84 -21.58 -4.48
CA SER A 196 -19.39 -20.69 -3.44
C SER A 196 -20.78 -21.14 -3.01
N GLY A 197 -21.13 -20.93 -1.74
CA GLY A 197 -22.51 -21.10 -1.25
C GLY A 197 -23.40 -19.89 -1.54
N ASP A 198 -22.81 -18.71 -1.63
CA ASP A 198 -23.50 -17.43 -1.66
C ASP A 198 -23.08 -16.55 -2.84
N GLN A 199 -23.84 -15.47 -3.03
CA GLN A 199 -23.54 -14.40 -3.98
C GLN A 199 -22.43 -13.48 -3.43
N GLY A 200 -21.73 -12.78 -4.33
CA GLY A 200 -20.62 -11.92 -3.97
C GLY A 200 -19.64 -11.75 -5.11
N HIS A 201 -18.40 -11.40 -4.79
CA HIS A 201 -17.32 -11.21 -5.73
C HIS A 201 -16.25 -12.29 -5.54
N PHE A 202 -15.70 -12.76 -6.65
CA PHE A 202 -14.82 -13.91 -6.70
C PHE A 202 -13.65 -13.63 -7.62
N SER A 203 -12.48 -14.18 -7.27
CA SER A 203 -11.29 -14.16 -8.10
C SER A 203 -10.40 -15.36 -7.79
N VAL A 204 -9.32 -15.52 -8.53
CA VAL A 204 -8.26 -16.49 -8.30
C VAL A 204 -6.97 -15.74 -8.00
N ALA A 205 -6.28 -16.19 -6.95
CA ALA A 205 -5.04 -15.59 -6.51
C ALA A 205 -3.94 -16.63 -6.30
N ILE A 206 -2.69 -16.16 -6.35
CA ILE A 206 -1.49 -16.95 -6.02
C ILE A 206 -0.75 -16.30 -4.86
N PRO A 207 -0.09 -17.07 -3.99
CA PRO A 207 0.72 -16.52 -2.92
C PRO A 207 1.90 -15.73 -3.51
N VAL A 208 2.12 -14.52 -3.01
CA VAL A 208 3.27 -13.70 -3.40
C VAL A 208 4.48 -14.21 -2.61
N GLU A 209 5.45 -14.84 -3.28
CA GLU A 209 6.70 -15.23 -2.63
C GLU A 209 7.45 -13.97 -2.15
N SER A 210 7.47 -13.74 -0.84
CA SER A 210 7.99 -12.53 -0.19
C SER A 210 9.53 -12.39 -0.21
N LYS A 211 10.22 -13.12 -1.10
CA LYS A 211 11.70 -13.11 -1.20
C LYS A 211 12.25 -11.70 -1.33
N GLN A 212 11.54 -10.82 -2.03
CA GLN A 212 11.94 -9.43 -2.22
C GLN A 212 11.82 -8.58 -0.95
N LYS A 213 10.77 -8.79 -0.14
CA LYS A 213 10.57 -8.06 1.12
C LYS A 213 11.62 -8.46 2.16
N ARG A 214 12.01 -9.74 2.21
CA ARG A 214 13.08 -10.24 3.08
C ARG A 214 14.45 -9.68 2.67
N ARG A 215 14.73 -9.60 1.36
CA ARG A 215 16.00 -9.05 0.85
C ARG A 215 16.12 -7.56 1.11
N TRP A 216 15.04 -6.78 0.87
CA TRP A 216 14.98 -5.37 1.24
C TRP A 216 15.14 -5.16 2.74
N TYR A 217 14.42 -5.93 3.57
CA TYR A 217 14.53 -5.86 5.02
C TYR A 217 15.95 -6.17 5.50
N LEU A 218 16.60 -7.22 4.97
CA LEU A 218 17.98 -7.55 5.29
C LEU A 218 18.97 -6.46 4.84
N TRP A 219 18.72 -5.81 3.70
CA TRP A 219 19.58 -4.72 3.22
C TRP A 219 19.42 -3.45 4.05
N VAL A 220 18.18 -3.09 4.41
CA VAL A 220 17.88 -1.92 5.25
C VAL A 220 18.35 -2.17 6.69
N VAL A 221 17.98 -3.29 7.31
CA VAL A 221 18.43 -3.61 8.67
C VAL A 221 19.94 -3.81 8.70
N GLY A 222 20.52 -4.49 7.72
CA GLY A 222 21.97 -4.66 7.60
C GLY A 222 22.73 -3.34 7.43
N GLY A 223 22.19 -2.41 6.64
CA GLY A 223 22.79 -1.09 6.41
C GLY A 223 22.67 -0.15 7.61
N PHE A 224 21.51 -0.12 8.27
CA PHE A 224 21.27 0.79 9.39
C PHE A 224 21.93 0.32 10.69
N VAL A 225 21.91 -0.99 10.99
CA VAL A 225 22.44 -1.53 12.25
C VAL A 225 23.98 -1.53 12.29
N LEU A 226 24.65 -1.68 11.14
CA LEU A 226 26.11 -1.64 11.06
C LEU A 226 26.65 -0.26 10.66
N GLY A 227 25.91 0.53 9.87
CA GLY A 227 26.38 1.83 9.36
C GLY A 227 26.37 2.94 10.41
N ILE A 228 25.34 3.00 11.25
CA ILE A 228 25.19 4.07 12.25
C ILE A 228 26.28 4.03 13.33
N PRO A 229 26.61 2.88 13.94
CA PRO A 229 27.68 2.81 14.95
C PRO A 229 29.04 3.24 14.38
N GLY A 230 29.34 2.86 13.14
CA GLY A 230 30.60 3.21 12.47
C GLY A 230 30.76 4.70 12.24
N ILE A 231 29.71 5.39 11.77
CA ILE A 231 29.75 6.84 11.53
C ILE A 231 29.90 7.61 12.86
N VAL A 232 29.22 7.18 13.91
CA VAL A 232 29.32 7.82 15.24
C VAL A 232 30.73 7.67 15.82
N LEU A 233 31.32 6.47 15.72
CA LEU A 233 32.70 6.21 16.15
C LEU A 233 33.72 7.04 15.37
N MET A 234 33.56 7.13 14.04
CA MET A 234 34.45 7.91 13.19
C MET A 234 34.36 9.42 13.49
N GLY A 235 33.15 9.94 13.69
CA GLY A 235 32.93 11.33 14.09
C GLY A 235 33.54 11.66 15.45
N TYR A 236 33.41 10.75 16.42
CA TYR A 236 34.02 10.90 17.74
C TYR A 236 35.56 10.90 17.67
N ALA A 237 36.15 9.97 16.92
CA ALA A 237 37.59 9.91 16.70
C ALA A 237 38.13 11.18 16.02
N GLY A 238 37.39 11.72 15.03
CA GLY A 238 37.71 12.99 14.39
C GLY A 238 37.73 14.17 15.37
N MET A 239 36.74 14.26 16.27
CA MET A 239 36.73 15.30 17.30
C MET A 239 37.91 15.19 18.28
N VAL A 240 38.25 13.98 18.72
CA VAL A 240 39.37 13.74 19.64
C VAL A 240 40.70 14.11 19.00
N SER A 241 40.93 13.70 17.75
CA SER A 241 42.17 14.00 17.01
C SER A 241 42.36 15.50 16.79
N VAL A 242 41.30 16.25 16.43
CA VAL A 242 41.37 17.72 16.35
C VAL A 242 41.68 18.35 17.70
N ARG A 243 41.10 17.84 18.80
CA ARG A 243 41.42 18.34 20.14
C ARG A 243 42.88 18.13 20.49
N ILE A 244 43.44 16.95 20.21
CA ILE A 244 44.85 16.62 20.45
C ILE A 244 45.79 17.52 19.63
N LEU A 245 45.47 17.75 18.35
CA LEU A 245 46.27 18.65 17.50
C LEU A 245 46.25 20.09 18.02
N LYS A 246 45.10 20.56 18.52
CA LYS A 246 44.99 21.89 19.13
C LYS A 246 45.81 22.00 20.42
N THR A 247 45.76 21.00 21.31
CA THR A 247 46.58 21.02 22.53
C THR A 247 48.07 20.93 22.23
N LYS A 248 48.48 20.11 21.26
CA LYS A 248 49.89 20.08 20.82
C LYS A 248 50.35 21.43 20.26
N LYS A 249 49.50 22.09 19.48
CA LYS A 249 49.81 23.44 18.96
C LYS A 249 49.99 24.45 20.10
N ILE A 250 49.15 24.39 21.13
CA ILE A 250 49.25 25.27 22.29
C ILE A 250 50.54 25.00 23.10
N GLN A 251 50.88 23.73 23.36
CA GLN A 251 52.12 23.36 24.07
C GLN A 251 53.39 23.78 23.33
N VAL A 252 53.39 23.72 22.00
CA VAL A 252 54.53 24.21 21.20
C VAL A 252 54.65 25.73 21.31
N MET A 253 53.52 26.46 21.34
CA MET A 253 53.53 27.91 21.53
C MET A 253 53.98 28.32 22.94
N GLU A 254 53.62 27.56 23.98
CA GLU A 254 54.08 27.79 25.36
C GLU A 254 55.59 27.55 25.50
N ARG A 255 56.13 26.50 24.86
CA ARG A 255 57.58 26.21 24.91
C ARG A 255 58.41 27.27 24.20
N GLN A 256 57.89 27.86 23.13
CA GLN A 256 58.61 28.88 22.38
C GLN A 256 58.62 30.24 23.13
N SER A 257 57.57 30.53 23.91
CA SER A 257 57.59 31.70 24.81
C SER A 257 58.53 31.52 26.00
N ASP A 258 58.73 30.31 26.51
CA ASP A 258 59.67 30.07 27.62
C ASP A 258 61.14 30.18 27.19
N GLU A 259 61.46 29.81 25.95
CA GLU A 259 62.82 29.96 25.38
C GLU A 259 63.13 31.44 25.04
N ASP A 260 62.14 32.20 24.53
CA ASP A 260 62.28 33.64 24.25
C ASP A 260 62.31 34.51 25.54
N LEU A 261 61.91 33.95 26.69
CA LEU A 261 61.93 34.58 28.01
C LEU A 261 63.09 34.13 28.91
N ILE A 262 64.11 33.45 28.36
CA ILE A 262 65.42 33.37 29.02
C ILE A 262 66.06 34.75 28.90
N LEU A 263 65.53 35.72 29.66
CA LEU A 263 66.16 37.01 29.89
C LEU A 263 67.60 36.71 30.34
N GLU A 264 68.58 37.16 29.56
CA GLU A 264 69.99 37.03 29.87
C GLU A 264 70.21 37.52 31.31
N SER A 265 70.40 36.56 32.21
CA SER A 265 70.57 36.85 33.63
C SER A 265 71.99 37.33 33.85
N ARG A 266 72.15 38.59 34.25
CA ARG A 266 73.47 39.17 34.54
C ARG A 266 73.67 39.20 36.05
N TRP A 267 74.87 38.82 36.50
CA TRP A 267 75.24 38.94 37.90
C TRP A 267 75.53 40.40 38.24
N VAL A 268 74.87 40.93 39.27
CA VAL A 268 75.16 42.25 39.81
C VAL A 268 75.50 42.07 41.29
N GLY A 269 76.80 42.08 41.60
CA GLY A 269 77.29 41.70 42.92
C GLY A 269 77.03 40.21 43.23
N SER A 270 76.47 39.91 44.41
CA SER A 270 76.20 38.55 44.89
C SER A 270 74.80 38.01 44.58
N SER A 271 73.97 38.76 43.83
CA SER A 271 72.61 38.35 43.48
C SER A 271 72.42 38.33 41.96
N LYS A 272 71.64 37.34 41.48
CA LYS A 272 71.38 37.10 40.07
C LYS A 272 69.99 37.64 39.72
N MET A 273 69.91 38.59 38.77
CA MET A 273 68.66 39.25 38.38
C MET A 273 68.46 39.23 36.85
N PRO A 274 67.19 39.19 36.38
CA PRO A 274 66.88 39.21 34.95
C PRO A 274 67.11 40.61 34.37
N SER A 275 67.75 40.69 33.20
CA SER A 275 68.02 41.96 32.50
C SER A 275 67.19 42.02 31.21
N ALA A 276 66.35 43.05 31.07
CA ALA A 276 65.60 43.29 29.84
C ALA A 276 66.46 44.10 28.85
N ALA A 277 66.56 43.65 27.60
CA ALA A 277 67.21 44.40 26.54
C ALA A 277 66.45 45.71 26.28
N VAL A 278 67.13 46.84 26.44
CA VAL A 278 66.55 48.17 26.26
C VAL A 278 66.37 48.45 24.76
N THR A 279 65.14 48.42 24.27
CA THR A 279 64.78 48.90 22.93
C THR A 279 64.38 50.37 22.99
N ARG A 280 65.24 51.26 22.50
CA ARG A 280 64.94 52.70 22.37
C ARG A 280 64.36 52.95 20.98
N THR A 281 63.08 53.33 20.89
CA THR A 281 62.48 53.83 19.64
C THR A 281 62.82 55.30 19.45
N GLN A 282 63.36 55.70 18.30
CA GLN A 282 63.56 57.11 17.96
C GLN A 282 62.26 57.77 17.48
N PRO A 283 61.93 58.98 17.93
CA PRO A 283 60.80 59.75 17.41
C PRO A 283 61.15 60.39 16.05
N VAL A 284 60.21 60.35 15.11
CA VAL A 284 60.29 61.04 13.80
C VAL A 284 59.73 62.46 13.95
N LEU A 285 60.47 63.46 13.49
CA LEU A 285 60.10 64.88 13.49
C LEU A 285 59.41 65.26 12.15
N GLU A 286 58.25 65.89 12.22
CA GLU A 286 57.57 66.52 11.09
C GLU A 286 58.14 67.93 10.84
N ASN A 287 58.33 68.32 9.58
CA ASN A 287 58.87 69.62 9.19
C ASN A 287 57.90 70.32 8.22
N GLU A 288 57.37 71.47 8.61
CA GLU A 288 56.69 72.44 7.74
C GLU A 288 57.57 73.69 7.55
N GLY A 289 57.65 74.23 6.31
CA GLY A 289 58.12 75.61 6.08
C GLY A 289 59.03 75.87 4.87
N VAL A 290 58.44 75.92 3.66
CA VAL A 290 58.39 77.05 2.67
C VAL A 290 59.67 77.91 2.45
N PRO A 291 60.01 78.27 1.19
CA PRO A 291 59.46 79.48 0.54
C PRO A 291 58.55 79.21 -0.66
#